data_AF-A0A379THW7-F1
#
_entry.id   AF-A0A379THW7-F1
#
_cell.length_a   1.000
_cell.length_b   1.000
_cell.length_c   1.000
_cell.angle_alpha   90.00
_cell.angle_beta   90.00
_cell.angle_gamma   90.00
#
_symmetry.space_group_name_H-M   'P 1'
#
loop_
_entity.id
_entity.type
_entity.pdbx_description
1 polymer ?
#
loop_
_entity_poly.entity_id
_entity_poly.type
_entity_poly.pdbx_seq_one_letter_code
_entity_poly.pdbx_strand_id
1 'polypeptide(L)'
;MVGKSLYSASEMHQLNPRPQERWRRVDVADNGETVPALEIYRQFQPLFGMRGHSMEGHGMARCASDDEPAKQTIFIAFDASELAATQARERRNTLIVLSALVAVLLATLLAFFWHQRYQRSHRELLDAMKRKEKLVAMGHLAAGVAHEIRNPLSSIKGLAKYFAERTPAGGESHELAQVMAKEADRLNRVVSELLELVKPAHLSLQTVNLNDIITHSLNLVSQDAHSREIKLRFTG
;
A
#
# COMPACT_ATOMS: atom_id res chain seq x y z
N MET A 1 -45.11 22.53 -47.03
CA MET A 1 -44.77 23.37 -48.20
C MET A 1 -44.50 22.45 -49.39
N VAL A 2 -45.34 22.46 -50.42
CA VAL A 2 -45.12 21.68 -51.66
C VAL A 2 -44.40 22.59 -52.65
N GLY A 3 -43.23 22.17 -53.17
CA GLY A 3 -42.52 22.90 -54.24
C GLY A 3 -41.08 23.37 -53.97
N LYS A 4 -40.45 23.03 -52.84
CA LYS A 4 -38.99 23.23 -52.66
C LYS A 4 -38.25 21.92 -52.92
N SER A 5 -37.26 21.94 -53.80
CA SER A 5 -36.35 20.80 -54.02
C SER A 5 -35.46 20.65 -52.79
N LEU A 6 -35.67 19.56 -52.04
CA LEU A 6 -34.92 19.27 -50.81
C LEU A 6 -33.47 18.83 -51.09
N TYR A 7 -33.24 18.26 -52.28
CA TYR A 7 -31.94 17.75 -52.72
C TYR A 7 -31.71 18.07 -54.19
N SER A 8 -30.51 18.52 -54.53
CA SER A 8 -30.09 18.72 -55.91
C SER A 8 -30.02 17.38 -56.68
N ALA A 9 -30.12 17.44 -58.01
CA ALA A 9 -30.06 16.24 -58.85
C ALA A 9 -28.77 15.42 -58.66
N SER A 10 -27.66 16.08 -58.35
CA SER A 10 -26.37 15.45 -58.00
C SER A 10 -26.40 14.72 -56.66
N GLU A 11 -27.07 15.28 -55.64
CA GLU A 11 -27.18 14.65 -54.32
C GLU A 11 -28.10 13.43 -54.35
N MET A 12 -29.20 13.51 -55.10
CA MET A 12 -30.11 12.38 -55.33
C MET A 12 -29.40 11.21 -56.04
N HIS A 13 -28.49 11.49 -56.97
CA HIS A 13 -27.67 10.46 -57.61
C HIS A 13 -26.69 9.79 -56.65
N GLN A 14 -26.12 10.52 -55.70
CA GLN A 14 -25.23 9.96 -54.67
C GLN A 14 -25.98 9.13 -53.62
N LEU A 15 -27.20 9.56 -53.25
CA LEU A 15 -28.05 8.84 -52.32
C LEU A 15 -28.49 7.47 -52.87
N ASN A 16 -28.62 7.36 -54.20
CA ASN A 16 -29.02 6.14 -54.93
C ASN A 16 -30.17 5.40 -54.21
N PRO A 17 -31.36 6.03 -54.10
CA PRO A 17 -32.48 5.47 -53.35
C PRO A 17 -32.92 4.15 -54.00
N ARG A 18 -33.05 3.11 -53.18
CA ARG A 18 -33.48 1.78 -53.60
C ARG A 18 -34.83 1.42 -52.96
N PRO A 19 -35.49 0.33 -53.40
CA PRO A 19 -36.72 -0.16 -52.77
C PRO A 19 -36.53 -0.66 -51.32
N GLN A 20 -35.29 -0.87 -50.87
CA GLN A 20 -34.93 -1.22 -49.50
C GLN A 20 -34.66 0.04 -48.66
N GLU A 21 -35.05 -0.02 -47.38
CA GLU A 21 -34.86 1.07 -46.42
C GLU A 21 -33.37 1.32 -46.17
N ARG A 22 -32.96 2.59 -46.23
CA ARG A 22 -31.62 3.04 -45.85
C ARG A 22 -31.73 4.17 -44.84
N TRP A 23 -30.83 4.16 -43.88
CA TRP A 23 -30.75 5.19 -42.84
C TRP A 23 -29.37 5.85 -42.84
N ARG A 24 -29.31 7.13 -42.48
CA ARG A 24 -28.09 7.91 -42.34
C ARG A 24 -28.27 8.97 -41.24
N ARG A 25 -27.20 9.29 -40.53
CA ARG A 25 -27.16 10.48 -39.66
C ARG A 25 -26.80 11.70 -40.51
N VAL A 26 -27.64 12.73 -40.45
CA VAL A 26 -27.51 13.97 -41.22
C VAL A 26 -27.70 15.15 -40.28
N ASP A 27 -26.91 16.21 -40.43
CA ASP A 27 -27.13 17.45 -39.70
C ASP A 27 -28.03 18.34 -40.56
N VAL A 28 -29.26 18.58 -40.09
CA VAL A 28 -30.28 19.35 -40.81
C VAL A 28 -30.25 20.78 -40.29
N ALA A 29 -30.20 21.76 -41.19
CA ALA A 29 -30.28 23.17 -40.82
C ALA A 29 -31.75 23.56 -40.59
N ASP A 30 -32.13 23.78 -39.33
CA ASP A 30 -33.45 24.27 -38.93
C ASP A 30 -33.31 25.64 -38.27
N ASN A 31 -34.01 26.65 -38.78
CA ASN A 31 -33.98 28.05 -38.30
C ASN A 31 -32.59 28.67 -38.03
N GLY A 32 -31.54 28.21 -38.74
CA GLY A 32 -30.17 28.71 -38.60
C GLY A 32 -29.28 27.89 -37.65
N GLU A 33 -29.80 26.84 -37.02
CA GLU A 33 -29.05 25.90 -36.19
C GLU A 33 -28.95 24.52 -36.85
N THR A 34 -27.81 23.85 -36.69
CA THR A 34 -27.60 22.49 -37.21
C THR A 34 -28.06 21.47 -36.17
N VAL A 35 -29.15 20.77 -36.47
CA VAL A 35 -29.76 19.77 -35.60
C VAL A 35 -29.41 18.37 -36.12
N PRO A 36 -28.85 17.47 -35.29
CA PRO A 36 -28.56 16.11 -35.73
C PRO A 36 -29.87 15.36 -35.93
N ALA A 37 -30.11 14.84 -37.13
CA ALA A 37 -31.29 14.07 -37.48
C ALA A 37 -30.91 12.66 -37.99
N LEU A 38 -31.80 11.71 -37.77
CA LEU A 38 -31.74 10.40 -38.40
C LEU A 38 -32.68 10.41 -39.62
N GLU A 39 -32.09 10.41 -40.80
CA GLU A 39 -32.84 10.37 -42.06
C GLU A 39 -32.98 8.92 -42.55
N ILE A 40 -34.23 8.51 -42.79
CA ILE A 40 -34.60 7.23 -43.38
C ILE A 40 -35.25 7.53 -44.74
N TYR A 41 -34.76 6.90 -45.80
CA TYR A 41 -35.32 7.08 -47.14
C TYR A 41 -35.55 5.78 -47.87
N ARG A 42 -36.61 5.75 -48.69
CA ARG A 42 -37.03 4.60 -49.48
C ARG A 42 -37.66 5.04 -50.80
N GLN A 43 -37.34 4.33 -51.88
CA GLN A 43 -37.96 4.53 -53.19
C GLN A 43 -39.28 3.76 -53.29
N PHE A 44 -40.33 4.44 -53.73
CA PHE A 44 -41.67 3.90 -53.92
C PHE A 44 -42.10 4.01 -55.39
N GLN A 45 -42.73 2.95 -55.91
CA GLN A 45 -43.38 2.96 -57.22
C GLN A 45 -44.90 2.98 -57.01
N PRO A 46 -45.62 4.01 -57.47
CA PRO A 46 -47.07 4.07 -57.34
C PRO A 46 -47.76 2.99 -58.19
N LEU A 47 -48.63 2.19 -57.56
CA LEU A 47 -49.48 1.19 -58.19
C LEU A 47 -50.68 1.84 -58.90
N PHE A 48 -50.46 2.79 -59.82
CA PHE A 48 -51.53 3.33 -60.67
C PHE A 48 -51.40 2.76 -62.08
N GLY A 49 -51.88 1.53 -62.23
CA GLY A 49 -51.91 0.78 -63.49
C GLY A 49 -53.02 -0.27 -63.50
N MET A 50 -54.23 0.06 -63.01
CA MET A 50 -55.42 -0.81 -63.16
C MET A 50 -56.48 -0.12 -64.01
N ARG A 51 -56.25 -0.27 -65.32
CA ARG A 51 -57.15 -0.28 -66.49
C ARG A 51 -58.67 -0.15 -66.18
N GLY A 52 -59.25 1.00 -66.52
CA GLY A 52 -60.69 1.18 -66.64
C GLY A 52 -61.26 0.42 -67.84
N HIS A 53 -62.45 -0.16 -67.66
CA HIS A 53 -63.19 -0.90 -68.68
C HIS A 53 -63.60 0.00 -69.87
N SER A 54 -63.43 -0.57 -71.06
CA SER A 54 -63.71 -0.01 -72.40
C SER A 54 -65.20 0.25 -72.66
N MET A 55 -65.52 1.38 -73.28
CA MET A 55 -66.58 1.50 -74.29
C MET A 55 -66.17 2.47 -75.41
N GLU A 56 -66.72 2.20 -76.58
CA GLU A 56 -66.33 2.59 -77.95
C GLU A 56 -66.17 4.08 -78.25
N GLY A 57 -65.36 4.37 -79.29
CA GLY A 57 -65.47 5.62 -80.05
C GLY A 57 -64.20 6.07 -80.75
N HIS A 58 -64.03 5.65 -82.01
CA HIS A 58 -63.31 6.30 -83.13
C HIS A 58 -62.12 7.25 -82.84
N GLY A 59 -60.94 6.82 -83.33
CA GLY A 59 -60.03 7.65 -84.13
C GLY A 59 -59.29 8.81 -83.47
N MET A 60 -58.02 8.61 -83.13
CA MET A 60 -56.88 9.39 -83.62
C MET A 60 -55.57 8.93 -82.95
N ALA A 61 -54.49 8.93 -83.73
CA ALA A 61 -53.14 8.63 -83.30
C ALA A 61 -52.69 9.56 -82.17
N ARG A 62 -52.05 9.02 -81.13
CA ARG A 62 -51.12 9.78 -80.30
C ARG A 62 -50.01 8.89 -79.75
N CYS A 63 -48.83 9.18 -80.28
CA CYS A 63 -47.51 9.21 -79.67
C CYS A 63 -47.26 8.29 -78.47
N ALA A 64 -46.29 7.38 -78.66
CA ALA A 64 -45.50 6.84 -77.56
C ALA A 64 -44.84 8.00 -76.80
N SER A 65 -45.33 8.28 -75.58
CA SER A 65 -44.48 8.78 -74.52
C SER A 65 -44.16 7.58 -73.63
N ASP A 66 -42.92 7.11 -73.72
CA ASP A 66 -42.30 6.29 -72.69
C ASP A 66 -42.16 7.15 -71.42
N ASP A 67 -43.27 7.42 -70.75
CA ASP A 67 -43.25 7.95 -69.39
C ASP A 67 -42.98 6.77 -68.44
N GLU A 68 -41.69 6.47 -68.23
CA GLU A 68 -41.25 5.68 -67.08
C GLU A 68 -41.95 6.23 -65.83
N PRO A 69 -42.65 5.40 -65.04
CA PRO A 69 -43.42 5.88 -63.90
C PRO A 69 -42.49 6.67 -62.98
N ALA A 70 -42.86 7.94 -62.73
CA ALA A 70 -42.06 8.85 -61.92
C ALA A 70 -41.70 8.18 -60.58
N LYS A 71 -40.42 7.84 -60.42
CA LYS A 71 -39.88 7.17 -59.23
C LYS A 71 -39.91 8.17 -58.07
N GLN A 72 -40.85 8.00 -57.14
CA GLN A 72 -40.98 8.87 -55.98
C GLN A 72 -40.14 8.32 -54.82
N THR A 73 -39.41 9.17 -54.11
CA THR A 73 -38.64 8.77 -52.92
C THR A 73 -39.21 9.52 -51.73
N ILE A 74 -39.53 8.79 -50.66
CA ILE A 74 -39.99 9.37 -49.40
C ILE A 74 -38.79 9.49 -48.49
N PHE A 75 -38.58 10.69 -47.95
CA PHE A 75 -37.57 10.99 -46.94
C PHE A 75 -38.28 11.30 -45.62
N ILE A 76 -37.88 10.62 -44.55
CA ILE A 76 -38.37 10.85 -43.19
C ILE A 76 -37.14 11.17 -42.34
N ALA A 77 -37.07 12.40 -41.84
CA ALA A 77 -36.03 12.81 -40.90
C ALA A 77 -36.63 12.86 -39.49
N PHE A 78 -36.02 12.14 -38.56
CA PHE A 78 -36.33 12.22 -37.13
C PHE A 78 -35.30 13.10 -36.44
N ASP A 79 -35.77 14.05 -35.64
CA ASP A 79 -34.89 14.85 -34.80
C ASP A 79 -34.22 13.95 -33.76
N ALA A 80 -32.89 13.90 -33.78
CA ALA A 80 -32.07 13.11 -32.86
C ALA A 80 -31.35 14.00 -31.83
N SER A 81 -31.67 15.29 -31.75
CA SER A 81 -31.08 16.24 -30.81
C SER A 81 -31.33 15.85 -29.35
N GLU A 82 -32.53 15.38 -29.03
CA GLU A 82 -32.87 14.90 -27.68
C GLU A 82 -32.05 13.65 -27.29
N LEU A 83 -31.81 12.74 -28.24
CA LEU A 83 -30.97 11.55 -28.04
C LEU A 83 -29.48 11.90 -27.92
N ALA A 84 -28.99 12.89 -28.67
CA ALA A 84 -27.61 13.34 -28.58
C ALA A 84 -27.34 14.15 -27.30
N ALA A 85 -28.30 14.98 -26.88
CA ALA A 85 -28.20 15.80 -25.67
C ALA A 85 -28.23 14.96 -24.38
N THR A 86 -28.96 13.84 -24.37
CA THR A 86 -29.01 12.89 -23.25
C THR A 86 -27.71 12.10 -23.12
N GLN A 87 -27.13 11.64 -24.24
CA GLN A 87 -25.92 10.81 -24.23
C GLN A 87 -24.66 11.51 -23.69
N ALA A 88 -24.52 12.83 -23.91
CA ALA A 88 -23.37 13.60 -23.43
C ALA A 88 -23.37 13.77 -21.90
N ARG A 89 -24.55 13.90 -21.30
CA ARG A 89 -24.73 14.02 -19.83
C ARG A 89 -24.46 12.68 -19.14
N GLU A 90 -24.96 11.59 -19.72
CA GLU A 90 -24.77 10.25 -19.19
C GLU A 90 -23.29 9.86 -19.10
N ARG A 91 -22.49 10.09 -20.16
CA ARG A 91 -21.06 9.76 -20.14
C ARG A 91 -20.28 10.47 -19.02
N ARG A 92 -20.54 11.77 -18.79
CA ARG A 92 -19.87 12.53 -17.72
C ARG A 92 -20.23 11.97 -16.35
N ASN A 93 -21.51 11.68 -16.11
CA ASN A 93 -21.97 11.14 -14.84
C ASN A 93 -21.41 9.73 -14.59
N THR A 94 -21.35 8.86 -15.60
CA THR A 94 -20.73 7.54 -15.48
C THR A 94 -19.25 7.64 -15.12
N LEU A 95 -18.50 8.56 -15.74
CA LEU A 95 -17.07 8.76 -15.42
C LEU A 95 -16.88 9.27 -13.99
N ILE A 96 -17.71 10.21 -13.53
CA ILE A 96 -17.66 10.71 -12.15
C ILE A 96 -17.91 9.57 -11.17
N VAL A 97 -18.98 8.79 -11.37
CA VAL A 97 -19.32 7.66 -10.49
C VAL A 97 -18.19 6.62 -10.48
N LEU A 98 -17.63 6.25 -11.63
CA LEU A 98 -16.51 5.32 -11.71
C LEU A 98 -15.27 5.85 -10.97
N SER A 99 -14.93 7.13 -11.15
CA SER A 99 -13.80 7.74 -10.45
C SER A 99 -14.00 7.76 -8.93
N ALA A 100 -15.22 8.01 -8.47
CA ALA A 100 -15.58 7.97 -7.05
C ALA A 100 -15.46 6.56 -6.47
N LEU A 101 -15.93 5.54 -7.20
CA LEU A 101 -15.80 4.14 -6.80
C LEU A 101 -14.33 3.72 -6.68
N VAL A 102 -13.48 4.11 -7.65
CA VAL A 102 -12.04 3.85 -7.60
C VAL A 102 -11.39 4.55 -6.42
N ALA A 103 -11.76 5.80 -6.13
CA ALA A 103 -11.23 6.53 -4.99
C ALA A 103 -11.59 5.86 -3.65
N VAL A 104 -12.83 5.39 -3.48
CA VAL A 104 -13.27 4.65 -2.29
C VAL A 104 -12.53 3.31 -2.16
N LEU A 105 -12.34 2.59 -3.27
CA LEU A 105 -11.57 1.34 -3.28
C LEU A 105 -10.11 1.60 -2.87
N LEU A 106 -9.47 2.63 -3.41
CA LEU A 106 -8.10 3.00 -3.03
C LEU A 106 -8.00 3.41 -1.56
N ALA A 107 -8.96 4.19 -1.05
CA ALA A 107 -8.98 4.59 0.35
C ALA A 107 -9.11 3.39 1.29
N THR A 108 -9.97 2.42 0.96
CA THR A 108 -10.14 1.19 1.76
C THR A 108 -8.89 0.29 1.70
N LEU A 109 -8.26 0.15 0.53
CA LEU A 109 -6.99 -0.59 0.39
C LEU A 109 -5.85 0.06 1.18
N LEU A 110 -5.73 1.39 1.14
CA LEU A 110 -4.76 2.13 1.93
C LEU A 110 -5.02 1.93 3.42
N ALA A 111 -6.27 2.11 3.87
CA ALA A 111 -6.64 1.91 5.27
C ALA A 111 -6.32 0.48 5.74
N PHE A 112 -6.61 -0.53 4.90
CA PHE A 112 -6.28 -1.93 5.17
C PHE A 112 -4.77 -2.14 5.27
N PHE A 113 -3.99 -1.58 4.34
CA PHE A 113 -2.52 -1.65 4.37
C PHE A 113 -1.93 -1.00 5.63
N TRP A 114 -2.41 0.20 5.99
CA TRP A 114 -2.01 0.88 7.22
C TRP A 114 -2.39 0.08 8.46
N HIS A 115 -3.59 -0.49 8.51
CA HIS A 115 -4.03 -1.33 9.62
C HIS A 115 -3.14 -2.57 9.79
N GLN A 116 -2.82 -3.26 8.69
CA GLN A 116 -1.90 -4.40 8.74
C GLN A 116 -0.50 -4.00 9.25
N ARG A 117 0.03 -2.88 8.77
CA ARG A 117 1.34 -2.37 9.19
C ARG A 117 1.34 -1.98 10.67
N TYR A 118 0.28 -1.32 11.13
CA TYR A 118 0.10 -0.94 12.53
C TYR A 118 0.07 -2.17 13.45
N GLN A 119 -0.68 -3.22 13.08
CA GLN A 119 -0.76 -4.47 13.84
C GLN A 119 0.59 -5.20 13.92
N ARG A 120 1.43 -5.15 12.88
CA ARG A 120 2.79 -5.72 12.94
C ARG A 120 3.67 -4.96 13.92
N SER A 121 3.73 -3.63 13.79
CA SER A 121 4.51 -2.77 14.68
C SER A 121 4.09 -2.91 16.15
N HIS A 122 2.78 -2.96 16.41
CA HIS A 122 2.25 -3.14 17.77
C HIS A 122 2.66 -4.48 18.40
N ARG A 123 2.63 -5.57 17.62
CA ARG A 123 3.06 -6.88 18.12
C ARG A 123 4.55 -6.91 18.44
N GLU A 124 5.37 -6.37 17.56
CA GLU A 124 6.83 -6.28 17.79
C GLU A 124 7.16 -5.46 19.04
N LEU A 125 6.48 -4.32 19.23
CA LEU A 125 6.63 -3.49 20.42
C LEU A 125 6.19 -4.23 21.69
N LEU A 126 5.03 -4.90 21.66
CA LEU A 126 4.53 -5.67 22.81
C LEU A 126 5.46 -6.83 23.17
N ASP A 127 5.98 -7.56 22.18
CA ASP A 127 6.91 -8.65 22.42
C ASP A 127 8.26 -8.13 22.95
N ALA A 128 8.76 -7.02 22.42
CA ALA A 128 9.96 -6.38 22.94
C ALA A 128 9.77 -5.90 24.39
N MET A 129 8.61 -5.33 24.72
CA MET A 129 8.27 -4.90 26.09
C MET A 129 8.19 -6.10 27.03
N LYS A 130 7.48 -7.17 26.67
CA LYS A 130 7.41 -8.40 27.47
C LYS A 130 8.79 -9.01 27.72
N ARG A 131 9.67 -9.01 26.70
CA ARG A 131 11.06 -9.47 26.86
C ARG A 131 11.83 -8.59 27.84
N LYS A 132 11.68 -7.27 27.76
CA LYS A 132 12.31 -6.33 28.71
C LYS A 132 11.78 -6.52 30.12
N GLU A 133 10.47 -6.61 30.33
CA GLU A 133 9.87 -6.86 31.63
C GLU A 133 10.35 -8.18 32.24
N LYS A 134 10.42 -9.25 31.42
CA LYS A 134 10.96 -10.54 31.84
C LYS A 134 12.43 -10.44 32.28
N LEU A 135 13.25 -9.70 31.54
CA LEU A 135 14.66 -9.46 31.90
C LEU A 135 14.79 -8.67 33.21
N VAL A 136 13.97 -7.64 33.41
CA VAL A 136 13.94 -6.85 34.65
C VAL A 136 13.55 -7.74 35.84
N ALA A 137 12.49 -8.54 35.69
CA ALA A 137 12.07 -9.48 36.72
C ALA A 137 13.15 -10.53 37.03
N MET A 138 13.80 -11.07 35.99
CA MET A 138 14.94 -11.98 36.14
C MET A 138 16.12 -11.31 36.84
N GLY A 139 16.42 -10.06 36.55
CA GLY A 139 17.49 -9.30 37.22
C GLY A 139 17.19 -9.07 38.70
N HIS A 140 15.94 -8.75 39.04
CA HIS A 140 15.53 -8.58 40.45
C HIS A 140 15.60 -9.89 41.23
N LEU A 141 15.09 -10.98 40.65
CA LEU A 141 15.18 -12.32 41.25
C LEU A 141 16.63 -12.81 41.34
N ALA A 142 17.43 -12.61 40.30
CA ALA A 142 18.84 -12.97 40.30
C ALA A 142 19.58 -12.23 41.41
N ALA A 143 19.32 -10.93 41.62
CA ALA A 143 19.93 -10.16 42.70
C ALA A 143 19.61 -10.74 44.09
N GLY A 144 18.37 -11.17 44.33
CA GLY A 144 17.98 -11.86 45.56
C GLY A 144 18.69 -13.20 45.74
N VAL A 145 18.62 -14.06 44.71
CA VAL A 145 19.28 -15.38 44.71
C VAL A 145 20.80 -15.27 44.91
N ALA A 146 21.43 -14.29 44.26
CA ALA A 146 22.86 -14.08 44.40
C ALA A 146 23.25 -13.60 45.80
N HIS A 147 22.40 -12.80 46.45
CA HIS A 147 22.60 -12.45 47.85
C HIS A 147 22.54 -13.71 48.74
N GLU A 148 21.56 -14.58 48.49
CA GLU A 148 21.41 -15.85 49.20
C GLU A 148 22.54 -16.84 48.93
N ILE A 149 23.17 -16.85 47.75
CA ILE A 149 24.36 -17.67 47.43
C ILE A 149 25.64 -17.08 48.02
N ARG A 150 25.78 -15.74 48.02
CA ARG A 150 26.94 -15.06 48.60
C ARG A 150 27.06 -15.32 50.09
N ASN A 151 25.94 -15.52 50.79
CA ASN A 151 25.91 -15.82 52.22
C ASN A 151 26.64 -17.14 52.59
N PRO A 152 26.25 -18.32 52.10
CA PRO A 152 26.95 -19.58 52.39
C PRO A 152 28.38 -19.58 51.86
N LEU A 153 28.68 -18.94 50.72
CA LEU A 153 30.05 -18.79 50.24
C LEU A 153 30.92 -17.98 51.21
N SER A 154 30.37 -16.91 51.78
CA SER A 154 31.06 -16.11 52.80
C SER A 154 31.30 -16.91 54.08
N SER A 155 30.33 -17.74 54.50
CA SER A 155 30.50 -18.66 55.63
C SER A 155 31.58 -19.72 55.36
N ILE A 156 31.58 -20.34 54.17
CA ILE A 156 32.60 -21.33 53.78
C ILE A 156 33.99 -20.69 53.78
N LYS A 157 34.14 -19.50 53.21
CA LYS A 157 35.39 -18.74 53.24
C LYS A 157 35.84 -18.45 54.67
N GLY A 158 34.92 -18.02 55.54
CA GLY A 158 35.20 -17.73 56.94
C GLY A 158 35.70 -18.96 57.70
N LEU A 159 35.02 -20.09 57.54
CA LEU A 159 35.44 -21.37 58.13
C LEU A 159 36.79 -21.82 57.58
N ALA A 160 37.00 -21.75 56.26
CA ALA A 160 38.26 -22.12 55.63
C ALA A 160 39.43 -21.26 56.16
N LYS A 161 39.26 -19.95 56.29
CA LYS A 161 40.26 -19.07 56.91
C LYS A 161 40.50 -19.41 58.38
N TYR A 162 39.43 -19.63 59.15
CA TYR A 162 39.50 -20.02 60.55
C TYR A 162 40.29 -21.32 60.76
N PHE A 163 40.11 -22.32 59.88
CA PHE A 163 40.90 -23.55 59.89
C PHE A 163 42.36 -23.30 59.50
N ALA A 164 42.62 -22.50 58.46
CA ALA A 164 43.98 -22.16 58.05
C ALA A 164 44.77 -21.51 59.20
N GLU A 165 44.15 -20.61 59.98
CA GLU A 165 44.77 -19.94 61.13
C GLU A 165 45.09 -20.88 62.30
N ARG A 166 44.40 -22.02 62.43
CA ARG A 166 44.58 -23.01 63.52
C ARG A 166 45.44 -24.20 63.14
N THR A 167 45.94 -24.23 61.91
CA THR A 167 46.70 -25.36 61.38
C THR A 167 48.14 -24.93 61.11
N PRO A 168 49.15 -25.80 61.35
CA PRO A 168 50.54 -25.43 61.10
C PRO A 168 50.77 -24.94 59.67
N ALA A 169 51.42 -23.79 59.52
CA ALA A 169 51.76 -23.24 58.21
C ALA A 169 52.61 -24.26 57.43
N GLY A 170 52.23 -24.53 56.17
CA GLY A 170 52.89 -25.53 55.32
C GLY A 170 52.46 -26.99 55.55
N GLY A 171 51.52 -27.25 56.46
CA GLY A 171 50.88 -28.56 56.56
C GLY A 171 49.79 -28.75 55.49
N GLU A 172 49.52 -30.00 55.11
CA GLU A 172 48.51 -30.38 54.11
C GLU A 172 47.13 -29.75 54.42
N SER A 173 46.70 -29.82 55.68
CA SER A 173 45.43 -29.22 56.14
C SER A 173 45.40 -27.69 56.04
N HIS A 174 46.54 -27.00 56.16
CA HIS A 174 46.63 -25.55 55.96
C HIS A 174 46.52 -25.19 54.47
N GLU A 175 47.17 -25.95 53.60
CA GLU A 175 47.07 -25.76 52.14
C GLU A 175 45.64 -26.02 51.63
N LEU A 176 45.00 -27.11 52.07
CA LEU A 176 43.61 -27.42 51.75
C LEU A 176 42.66 -26.28 52.18
N ALA A 177 42.85 -25.75 53.39
CA ALA A 177 42.06 -24.63 53.89
C ALA A 177 42.26 -23.35 53.06
N GLN A 178 43.49 -23.06 52.61
CA GLN A 178 43.73 -21.94 51.68
C GLN A 178 43.06 -22.15 50.32
N VAL A 179 43.11 -23.36 49.77
CA VAL A 179 42.44 -23.69 48.50
C VAL A 179 40.92 -23.49 48.62
N MET A 180 40.31 -23.97 49.71
CA MET A 180 38.87 -23.77 49.96
C MET A 180 38.51 -22.28 50.04
N ALA A 181 39.31 -21.47 50.73
CA ALA A 181 39.06 -20.03 50.83
C ALA A 181 39.18 -19.33 49.47
N LYS A 182 40.19 -19.71 48.66
CA LYS A 182 40.39 -19.17 47.31
C LYS A 182 39.23 -19.53 46.40
N GLU A 183 38.69 -20.74 46.52
CA GLU A 183 37.61 -21.19 45.64
C GLU A 183 36.25 -20.61 46.02
N ALA A 184 36.01 -20.36 47.31
CA ALA A 184 34.87 -19.56 47.75
C ALA A 184 34.93 -18.12 47.20
N ASP A 185 36.12 -17.49 47.16
CA ASP A 185 36.31 -16.17 46.56
C ASP A 185 36.09 -16.17 45.05
N ARG A 186 36.59 -17.19 44.36
CA ARG A 186 36.37 -17.36 42.92
C ARG A 186 34.88 -17.50 42.61
N LEU A 187 34.13 -18.31 43.36
CA LEU A 187 32.68 -18.46 43.18
C LEU A 187 31.93 -17.15 43.45
N ASN A 188 32.31 -16.40 44.49
CA ASN A 188 31.72 -15.09 44.76
C ASN A 188 31.90 -14.11 43.59
N ARG A 189 33.06 -14.14 42.95
CA ARG A 189 33.35 -13.31 41.79
C ARG A 189 32.53 -13.73 40.56
N VAL A 190 32.42 -15.03 40.27
CA VAL A 190 31.58 -15.55 39.17
C VAL A 190 30.11 -15.16 39.37
N VAL A 191 29.58 -15.29 40.60
CA VAL A 191 28.21 -14.86 40.92
C VAL A 191 28.02 -13.35 40.68
N SER A 192 29.02 -12.55 41.01
CA SER A 192 28.98 -11.09 40.82
C SER A 192 29.01 -10.70 39.33
N GLU A 193 29.89 -11.33 38.55
CA GLU A 193 29.99 -11.12 37.10
C GLU A 193 28.68 -11.55 36.39
N LEU A 194 28.08 -12.67 36.80
CA LEU A 194 26.78 -13.10 36.24
C LEU A 194 25.67 -12.10 36.55
N LEU A 195 25.63 -11.53 37.76
CA LEU A 195 24.64 -10.52 38.14
C LEU A 195 24.75 -9.22 37.34
N GLU A 196 25.97 -8.80 37.00
CA GLU A 196 26.19 -7.60 36.19
C GLU A 196 25.57 -7.74 34.79
N LEU A 197 25.49 -8.95 34.25
CA LEU A 197 24.86 -9.23 32.94
C LEU A 197 23.33 -9.11 32.97
N VAL A 198 22.70 -9.37 34.12
CA VAL A 198 21.21 -9.40 34.24
C VAL A 198 20.67 -8.11 34.87
N LYS A 199 21.52 -7.26 35.45
CA LYS A 199 21.08 -5.99 36.01
C LYS A 199 20.60 -5.04 34.91
N PRO A 200 19.42 -4.41 35.05
CA PRO A 200 19.03 -3.32 34.17
C PRO A 200 20.10 -2.22 34.25
N ALA A 201 20.65 -1.81 33.10
CA ALA A 201 21.58 -0.69 33.04
C ALA A 201 20.81 0.61 33.39
N HIS A 202 20.82 0.97 34.67
CA HIS A 202 20.42 2.30 35.11
C HIS A 202 21.54 3.26 34.72
N LEU A 203 21.47 3.76 33.48
CA LEU A 203 22.38 4.76 32.95
C LEU A 203 22.08 6.09 33.64
N SER A 204 22.96 6.50 34.56
CA SER A 204 23.00 7.88 35.07
C SER A 204 23.90 8.70 34.15
N LEU A 205 23.29 9.57 33.34
CA LEU A 205 24.03 10.50 32.51
C LEU A 205 24.57 11.63 33.38
N GLN A 206 25.89 11.81 33.37
CA GLN A 206 26.58 12.86 34.12
C GLN A 206 27.72 13.43 33.28
N THR A 207 27.99 14.72 33.46
CA THR A 207 29.18 15.37 32.88
C THR A 207 30.41 14.87 33.63
N VAL A 208 31.36 14.28 32.91
CA VAL A 208 32.60 13.75 33.47
C VAL A 208 33.81 14.19 32.67
N ASN A 209 34.91 14.47 33.35
CA ASN A 209 36.19 14.75 32.74
C ASN A 209 36.86 13.42 32.34
N LEU A 210 37.08 13.26 31.03
CA LEU A 210 37.70 12.07 30.45
C LEU A 210 39.12 11.84 30.99
N ASN A 211 39.89 12.91 31.22
CA ASN A 211 41.27 12.78 31.71
C ASN A 211 41.32 12.19 33.13
N ASP A 212 40.36 12.52 33.98
CA ASP A 212 40.28 11.99 35.34
C ASP A 212 39.93 10.49 35.33
N ILE A 213 39.00 10.09 34.47
CA ILE A 213 38.63 8.67 34.29
C ILE A 213 39.83 7.87 33.79
N ILE A 214 40.54 8.38 32.78
CA ILE A 214 41.70 7.70 32.20
C ILE A 214 42.81 7.59 33.24
N THR A 215 43.11 8.66 33.98
CA THR A 215 44.13 8.66 35.03
C THR A 215 43.80 7.67 36.14
N HIS A 216 42.54 7.65 36.61
CA HIS A 216 42.10 6.70 37.63
C HIS A 216 42.22 5.25 37.15
N SER A 217 41.84 4.98 35.90
CA SER A 217 41.96 3.66 35.30
C SER A 217 43.43 3.22 35.22
N LEU A 218 44.33 4.10 34.78
CA LEU A 218 45.76 3.81 34.71
C LEU A 218 46.37 3.51 36.08
N ASN A 219 45.93 4.18 37.13
CA ASN A 219 46.37 3.90 38.49
C ASN A 219 45.97 2.50 38.95
N LEU A 220 44.75 2.05 38.64
CA LEU A 220 44.27 0.71 38.99
C LEU A 220 45.10 -0.40 38.33
N VAL A 221 45.51 -0.21 37.07
CA VAL A 221 46.35 -1.19 36.35
C VAL A 221 47.85 -1.01 36.59
N SER A 222 48.27 0.08 37.23
CA SER A 222 49.68 0.42 37.41
C SER A 222 50.45 -0.67 38.15
N GLN A 223 49.85 -1.29 39.17
CA GLN A 223 50.50 -2.32 39.98
C GLN A 223 50.74 -3.62 39.18
N ASP A 224 49.78 -4.02 38.33
CA ASP A 224 49.93 -5.19 37.46
C ASP A 224 50.84 -4.91 36.25
N ALA A 225 50.86 -3.66 35.78
CA ALA A 225 51.81 -3.24 34.76
C ALA A 225 53.26 -3.26 35.28
N HIS A 226 53.50 -2.79 36.51
CA HIS A 226 54.82 -2.83 37.15
C HIS A 226 55.30 -4.26 37.40
N SER A 227 54.42 -5.17 37.84
CA SER A 227 54.79 -6.57 38.07
C SER A 227 55.19 -7.32 36.79
N ARG A 228 54.80 -6.78 35.63
CA ARG A 228 55.09 -7.30 34.28
C ARG A 228 56.10 -6.45 33.50
N GLU A 229 56.73 -5.46 34.15
CA GLU A 229 57.68 -4.52 33.53
C GLU A 229 57.12 -3.71 32.33
N ILE A 230 55.81 -3.46 32.32
CA ILE A 230 55.13 -2.71 31.26
C ILE A 230 55.05 -1.23 31.64
N LYS A 231 55.57 -0.35 30.77
CA LYS A 231 55.52 1.11 30.96
C LYS A 231 54.24 1.71 30.37
N LEU A 232 53.41 2.29 31.24
CA LEU A 232 52.22 3.03 30.84
C LEU A 232 52.58 4.48 30.49
N ARG A 233 52.07 5.00 29.37
CA ARG A 233 52.19 6.41 28.98
C ARG A 233 50.82 6.91 28.50
N PHE A 234 50.36 8.00 29.10
CA PHE A 234 49.18 8.75 28.65
C PHE A 234 49.61 10.18 28.28
N THR A 235 49.05 10.72 27.22
CA THR A 235 49.33 12.07 26.73
C THR A 235 47.96 12.68 26.42
N GLY A 236 47.51 13.58 27.30
CA GLY A 236 46.21 14.22 27.24
C GLY A 236 46.35 15.74 27.16
#